data_AF-A0A5N4DM12-F1
#
_entry.id   AF-A0A5N4DM12-F1
#
_cell.length_a   1.000
_cell.length_b   1.000
_cell.length_c   1.000
_cell.angle_alpha   90.00
_cell.angle_beta   90.00
_cell.angle_gamma   90.00
#
_symmetry.space_group_name_H-M   'P 1'
#
loop_
_entity.id
_entity.type
_entity.pdbx_description
1 polymer ?
#
loop_
_entity_poly.entity_id
_entity_poly.type
_entity_poly.pdbx_seq_one_letter_code
_entity_poly.pdbx_strand_id
1 'polypeptide(L)'
;MQGFCPEGLHPPEAAGRGGTPGPVQVLHPPVYPQSEEKFRCVSDSQCGPERFPAGGILTGRCVNYSSVLQTCEIQGWCPAEVDTVEMPVMMEAENFTIFIKNSIRFPLFNFEKGNLLPNLTTADIKTCRFHPDKAPFCPILRVGDVVKFAGQDFAKLASTGGVLGIKIGWVCDLDKAWDQCIPKYSFTRLDSVSEKSSVSPGYNFR
;
A
#
# COMPACT_ATOMS: atom_id res chain seq x y z
N MET A 1 0.29 16.07 -4.34
CA MET A 1 -0.50 16.79 -3.32
C MET A 1 -1.91 16.94 -3.87
N GLN A 2 -2.86 16.16 -3.35
CA GLN A 2 -4.28 16.45 -3.52
C GLN A 2 -4.56 17.70 -2.69
N GLY A 3 -4.81 18.83 -3.34
CA GLY A 3 -5.20 20.08 -2.69
C GLY A 3 -6.68 20.31 -2.89
N PHE A 4 -7.32 21.03 -1.97
CA PHE A 4 -8.65 21.59 -2.21
C PHE A 4 -8.61 22.43 -3.51
N CYS A 5 -9.40 22.06 -4.51
CA CYS A 5 -9.58 22.89 -5.70
C CYS A 5 -10.09 24.28 -5.28
N PRO A 6 -9.55 25.38 -5.83
CA PRO A 6 -10.15 26.69 -5.64
C PRO A 6 -11.57 26.65 -6.23
N GLU A 7 -12.55 27.13 -5.47
CA GLU A 7 -13.90 27.37 -5.99
C GLU A 7 -13.79 28.15 -7.30
N GLY A 8 -14.54 27.72 -8.31
CA GLY A 8 -14.58 28.39 -9.60
C GLY A 8 -14.83 29.89 -9.41
N LEU A 9 -14.13 30.72 -10.20
CA LEU A 9 -14.30 32.16 -10.22
C LEU A 9 -15.77 32.53 -10.47
N HIS A 10 -16.55 32.68 -9.42
CA HIS A 10 -17.69 33.58 -9.40
C HIS A 10 -17.20 34.90 -8.81
N PRO A 11 -17.42 36.04 -9.51
CA PRO A 11 -16.93 37.34 -9.04
C PRO A 11 -17.55 37.66 -7.68
N PRO A 12 -16.78 38.20 -6.72
CA PRO A 12 -17.35 38.58 -5.43
C PRO A 12 -18.32 39.74 -5.63
N GLU A 13 -19.62 39.50 -5.37
CA GLU A 13 -20.56 40.59 -5.12
C GLU A 13 -20.10 41.36 -3.86
N ALA A 14 -20.07 42.68 -3.98
CA ALA A 14 -19.53 43.58 -2.97
C ALA A 14 -20.33 43.48 -1.65
N ALA A 15 -19.68 43.04 -0.57
CA ALA A 15 -20.27 43.02 0.76
C ALA A 15 -20.15 44.40 1.45
N GLY A 16 -21.28 45.08 1.59
CA GLY A 16 -21.45 46.24 2.45
C GLY A 16 -21.30 45.87 3.94
N ARG A 17 -20.74 46.80 4.73
CA ARG A 17 -20.50 46.62 6.17
C ARG A 17 -21.81 46.62 6.95
N GLY A 18 -22.12 45.49 7.60
CA GLY A 18 -22.99 45.42 8.78
C GLY A 18 -24.05 44.32 8.71
N GLY A 19 -23.98 43.33 9.62
CA GLY A 19 -25.11 42.45 9.92
C GLY A 19 -24.74 40.99 10.21
N THR A 20 -24.93 40.57 11.47
CA THR A 20 -25.21 39.21 12.01
C THR A 20 -24.29 38.02 11.64
N PRO A 21 -24.11 37.02 12.53
CA PRO A 21 -23.42 35.78 12.14
C PRO A 21 -24.25 35.12 11.02
N GLY A 22 -23.68 35.07 9.81
CA GLY A 22 -24.31 34.41 8.67
C GLY A 22 -24.48 32.91 8.91
N PRO A 23 -25.37 32.24 8.15
CA PRO A 23 -25.55 30.80 8.24
C PRO A 23 -24.21 30.09 8.03
N VAL A 24 -23.99 28.98 8.75
CA VAL A 24 -22.82 28.12 8.58
C VAL A 24 -22.73 27.74 7.10
N GLN A 25 -21.72 28.24 6.41
CA GLN A 25 -21.50 27.98 4.99
C GLN A 25 -21.15 26.50 4.86
N VAL A 26 -22.11 25.69 4.40
CA VAL A 26 -21.87 24.28 4.09
C VAL A 26 -20.92 24.27 2.90
N LEU A 27 -19.66 23.90 3.13
CA LEU A 27 -18.71 23.62 2.06
C LEU A 27 -19.27 22.48 1.22
N HIS A 28 -19.76 22.80 0.03
CA HIS A 28 -20.16 21.79 -0.93
C HIS A 28 -18.90 21.16 -1.50
N PRO A 29 -18.82 19.82 -1.58
CA PRO A 29 -17.69 19.18 -2.24
C PRO A 29 -17.55 19.70 -3.67
N PRO A 30 -16.32 19.93 -4.16
CA PRO A 30 -16.09 20.38 -5.53
C PRO A 30 -16.63 19.36 -6.54
N VAL A 31 -16.98 19.86 -7.72
CA VAL A 31 -17.39 19.05 -8.87
C VAL A 31 -16.28 18.99 -9.91
N TYR A 32 -16.04 17.82 -10.48
CA TYR A 32 -15.01 17.61 -11.49
C TYR A 32 -15.35 16.40 -12.39
N PRO A 33 -14.94 16.39 -13.67
CA PRO A 33 -15.06 15.20 -14.52
C PRO A 33 -14.26 14.00 -14.00
N GLN A 34 -14.81 12.80 -14.11
CA GLN A 34 -14.02 11.57 -13.95
C GLN A 34 -12.85 11.52 -14.94
N SER A 35 -11.72 10.99 -14.52
CA SER A 35 -10.48 10.89 -15.31
C SER A 35 -10.42 9.66 -16.21
N GLU A 36 -11.13 8.59 -15.83
CA GLU A 36 -11.03 7.31 -16.52
C GLU A 36 -11.98 7.19 -17.72
N GLU A 37 -11.45 6.58 -18.79
CA GLU A 37 -12.16 6.30 -20.06
C GLU A 37 -13.46 5.51 -19.88
N LYS A 38 -13.55 4.64 -18.86
CA LYS A 38 -14.75 3.86 -18.54
C LYS A 38 -15.97 4.74 -18.20
N PHE A 39 -15.73 5.99 -17.81
CA PHE A 39 -16.78 6.98 -17.55
C PHE A 39 -17.09 7.87 -18.77
N ARG A 40 -16.58 7.54 -19.97
CA ARG A 40 -16.91 8.27 -21.21
C ARG A 40 -18.42 8.41 -21.39
N CYS A 41 -18.85 9.60 -21.79
CA CYS A 41 -20.23 9.91 -22.11
C CYS A 41 -20.28 10.82 -23.34
N VAL A 42 -21.45 10.89 -23.96
CA VAL A 42 -21.80 11.81 -25.06
C VAL A 42 -23.01 12.66 -24.66
N SER A 43 -23.85 12.17 -23.74
CA SER A 43 -25.00 12.90 -23.18
C SER A 43 -25.15 12.67 -21.67
N ASP A 44 -25.79 13.63 -21.01
CA ASP A 44 -26.10 13.62 -19.57
C ASP A 44 -26.90 12.37 -19.13
N SER A 45 -27.76 11.86 -20.01
CA SER A 45 -28.55 10.64 -19.76
C SER A 45 -27.69 9.38 -19.50
N GLN A 46 -26.42 9.37 -19.91
CA GLN A 46 -25.49 8.27 -19.67
C GLN A 46 -24.83 8.33 -18.29
N CYS A 47 -25.02 9.43 -17.54
CA CYS A 47 -24.41 9.69 -16.24
C CYS A 47 -25.39 9.43 -15.08
N GLY A 48 -26.18 8.37 -15.19
CA GLY A 48 -27.18 7.97 -14.20
C GLY A 48 -26.68 6.97 -13.14
N PRO A 49 -27.58 6.52 -12.24
CA PRO A 49 -27.25 5.67 -11.09
C PRO A 49 -26.80 4.24 -11.45
N GLU A 50 -26.96 3.81 -12.71
CA GLU A 50 -26.50 2.51 -13.18
C GLU A 50 -24.96 2.41 -13.26
N ARG A 51 -24.26 3.56 -13.25
CA ARG A 51 -22.80 3.61 -13.19
C ARG A 51 -22.33 3.69 -11.74
N PHE A 52 -21.45 2.77 -11.35
CA PHE A 52 -20.78 2.82 -10.05
C PHE A 52 -19.68 3.90 -10.07
N PRO A 53 -19.81 5.00 -9.31
CA PRO A 53 -18.78 6.03 -9.32
C PRO A 53 -17.58 5.60 -8.48
N ALA A 54 -16.38 5.74 -9.05
CA ALA A 54 -15.13 5.34 -8.39
C ALA A 54 -14.51 6.44 -7.50
N GLY A 55 -15.00 7.69 -7.57
CA GLY A 55 -14.36 8.85 -6.94
C GLY A 55 -15.30 9.86 -6.26
N GLY A 56 -16.61 9.63 -6.27
CA GLY A 56 -17.58 10.60 -5.75
C GLY A 56 -19.03 10.19 -6.06
N ILE A 57 -19.94 11.17 -6.06
CA ILE A 57 -21.36 10.97 -6.43
C ILE A 57 -21.56 11.58 -7.83
N LEU A 58 -22.20 10.86 -8.76
CA LEU A 58 -22.48 11.40 -10.09
C LEU A 58 -23.46 12.57 -10.00
N THR A 59 -23.14 13.69 -10.68
CA THR A 59 -24.04 14.85 -10.74
C THR A 59 -25.14 14.69 -11.79
N GLY A 60 -24.98 13.73 -12.71
CA GLY A 60 -25.85 13.54 -13.86
C GLY A 60 -25.39 14.24 -15.13
N ARG A 61 -24.30 15.02 -15.09
CA ARG A 61 -23.81 15.80 -16.24
C ARG A 61 -22.68 15.11 -16.98
N CYS A 62 -22.66 15.24 -18.30
CA CYS A 62 -21.57 14.86 -19.17
C CYS A 62 -20.75 16.11 -19.53
N VAL A 63 -19.49 16.17 -19.11
CA VAL A 63 -18.64 17.36 -19.27
C VAL A 63 -17.30 17.02 -19.91
N ASN A 64 -16.64 18.02 -20.50
CA ASN A 64 -15.32 17.83 -21.11
C ASN A 64 -14.26 17.57 -20.03
N TYR A 65 -13.64 16.40 -20.04
CA TYR A 65 -12.41 16.13 -19.28
C TYR A 65 -11.19 16.70 -20.04
N SER A 66 -11.15 16.52 -21.36
CA SER A 66 -10.13 17.07 -22.25
C SER A 66 -10.77 17.47 -23.59
N SER A 67 -9.96 18.00 -24.52
CA SER A 67 -10.44 18.36 -25.87
C SER A 67 -10.96 17.17 -26.69
N VAL A 68 -10.61 15.93 -26.30
CA VAL A 68 -10.94 14.69 -27.03
C VAL A 68 -11.79 13.71 -26.21
N LEU A 69 -12.02 13.99 -24.92
CA LEU A 69 -12.71 13.10 -24.00
C LEU A 69 -13.73 13.86 -23.15
N GLN A 70 -14.98 13.37 -23.19
CA GLN A 70 -16.06 13.78 -22.31
C GLN A 70 -16.36 12.65 -21.32
N THR A 71 -16.51 12.98 -20.05
CA THR A 71 -16.80 12.01 -18.98
C THR A 71 -17.86 12.54 -18.03
N CYS A 72 -18.45 11.64 -17.26
CA CYS A 72 -19.44 12.03 -16.26
C CYS A 72 -18.81 12.84 -15.13
N GLU A 73 -19.46 13.94 -14.76
CA GLU A 73 -19.09 14.79 -13.64
C GLU A 73 -19.46 14.14 -12.31
N ILE A 74 -18.56 14.25 -11.34
CA ILE A 74 -18.76 13.77 -9.97
C ILE A 74 -18.60 14.92 -8.98
N GLN A 75 -19.31 14.79 -7.86
CA GLN A 75 -19.11 15.57 -6.65
C GLN A 75 -18.31 14.73 -5.65
N GLY A 76 -17.13 15.19 -5.25
CA GLY A 76 -16.24 14.42 -4.40
C GLY A 76 -14.85 15.03 -4.24
N TRP A 77 -13.86 14.17 -3.95
CA TRP A 77 -12.46 14.58 -3.88
C TRP A 77 -11.95 14.94 -5.27
N CYS A 78 -11.43 16.15 -5.42
CA CYS A 78 -10.99 16.69 -6.70
C CYS A 78 -9.51 17.13 -6.66
N PRO A 79 -8.79 17.02 -7.80
CA PRO A 79 -9.20 16.35 -9.03
C PRO A 79 -9.30 14.83 -8.85
N ALA A 80 -10.06 14.15 -9.72
CA ALA A 80 -10.12 12.70 -9.75
C ALA A 80 -8.73 12.09 -10.03
N GLU A 81 -8.42 10.97 -9.38
CA GLU A 81 -7.15 10.26 -9.55
C GLU A 81 -6.96 9.79 -10.99
N VAL A 82 -5.76 9.94 -11.55
CA VAL A 82 -5.45 9.50 -12.92
C VAL A 82 -4.59 8.24 -12.87
N ASP A 83 -5.22 7.09 -13.10
CA ASP A 83 -4.60 5.76 -12.97
C ASP A 83 -3.93 5.24 -14.24
N THR A 84 -3.84 6.07 -15.28
CA THR A 84 -3.26 5.70 -16.58
C THR A 84 -1.77 6.01 -16.68
N VAL A 85 -1.22 6.75 -15.71
CA VAL A 85 0.19 7.13 -15.68
C VAL A 85 0.96 6.13 -14.84
N GLU A 86 1.91 5.44 -15.47
CA GLU A 86 2.81 4.54 -14.75
C GLU A 86 3.82 5.36 -13.93
N MET A 87 3.79 5.18 -12.61
CA MET A 87 4.69 5.86 -11.68
C MET A 87 5.95 5.02 -11.44
N PRO A 88 7.13 5.64 -11.28
CA PRO A 88 8.35 4.91 -11.00
C PRO A 88 8.30 4.22 -9.63
N VAL A 89 8.91 3.03 -9.55
CA VAL A 89 9.09 2.29 -8.30
C VAL A 89 10.26 2.86 -7.48
N MET A 90 10.17 2.77 -6.15
CA MET A 90 11.25 3.18 -5.24
C MET A 90 12.32 2.07 -5.15
N MET A 91 13.32 2.12 -6.03
CA MET A 91 14.36 1.09 -6.12
C MET A 91 15.21 0.98 -4.85
N GLU A 92 15.36 2.04 -4.08
CA GLU A 92 16.09 2.07 -2.80
C GLU A 92 15.47 1.14 -1.76
N ALA A 93 14.16 0.84 -1.88
CA ALA A 93 13.46 -0.06 -0.98
C ALA A 93 14.02 -1.49 -1.02
N GLU A 94 14.71 -1.89 -2.09
CA GLU A 94 15.42 -3.18 -2.15
C GLU A 94 16.52 -3.28 -1.06
N ASN A 95 17.12 -2.15 -0.68
CA ASN A 95 18.18 -2.06 0.32
C ASN A 95 17.70 -1.76 1.73
N PHE A 96 16.39 -1.62 1.94
CA PHE A 96 15.83 -1.50 3.28
C PHE A 96 16.10 -2.76 4.09
N THR A 97 16.05 -2.60 5.41
CA THR A 97 16.24 -3.71 6.35
C THR A 97 15.02 -3.88 7.24
N ILE A 98 14.66 -5.14 7.48
CA ILE A 98 13.61 -5.56 8.38
C ILE A 98 14.28 -6.17 9.60
N PHE A 99 14.06 -5.57 10.78
CA PHE A 99 14.46 -6.17 12.04
C PHE A 99 13.31 -7.00 12.60
N ILE A 100 13.55 -8.29 12.83
CA ILE A 100 12.55 -9.19 13.43
C ILE A 100 12.99 -9.55 14.84
N LYS A 101 12.17 -9.21 15.83
CA LYS A 101 12.28 -9.71 17.21
C LYS A 101 11.15 -10.70 17.46
N ASN A 102 11.51 -11.97 17.59
CA ASN A 102 10.57 -13.06 17.81
C ASN A 102 10.87 -13.75 19.15
N SER A 103 9.83 -13.91 19.96
CA SER A 103 9.84 -14.65 21.23
C SER A 103 8.85 -15.80 21.13
N ILE A 104 9.26 -16.98 21.58
CA ILE A 104 8.44 -18.18 21.64
C ILE A 104 8.37 -18.73 23.06
N ARG A 105 7.24 -19.36 23.35
CA ARG A 105 7.00 -20.07 24.61
C ARG A 105 6.33 -21.40 24.28
N PHE A 106 6.86 -22.50 24.80
CA PHE A 106 6.18 -23.80 24.83
C PHE A 106 5.60 -23.99 26.24
N PRO A 107 4.32 -23.65 26.49
CA PRO A 107 3.79 -23.52 27.85
C PRO A 107 3.79 -24.83 28.63
N LEU A 108 3.56 -25.95 27.95
CA LEU A 108 3.55 -27.29 28.54
C LEU A 108 4.88 -27.62 29.25
N PHE A 109 5.99 -27.15 28.69
CA PHE A 109 7.33 -27.39 29.21
C PHE A 109 7.90 -26.20 29.98
N ASN A 110 7.10 -25.13 30.14
CA ASN A 110 7.55 -23.83 30.66
C ASN A 110 8.88 -23.34 30.02
N PHE A 111 9.03 -23.58 28.72
CA PHE A 111 10.23 -23.22 27.96
C PHE A 111 10.00 -21.91 27.22
N GLU A 112 10.97 -20.99 27.30
CA GLU A 112 10.98 -19.72 26.56
C GLU A 112 12.30 -19.53 25.82
N LYS A 113 12.23 -18.96 24.63
CA LYS A 113 13.41 -18.58 23.84
C LYS A 113 13.05 -17.47 22.86
N GLY A 114 14.06 -16.82 22.28
CA GLY A 114 13.87 -15.85 21.21
C GLY A 114 14.92 -16.01 20.12
N ASN A 115 14.67 -15.37 18.97
CA ASN A 115 15.63 -15.37 17.85
C ASN A 115 16.85 -14.48 18.12
N LEU A 116 16.78 -13.59 19.12
CA LEU A 116 17.91 -12.82 19.62
C LEU A 116 18.69 -13.69 20.60
N LEU A 117 19.79 -14.28 20.13
CA LEU A 117 20.65 -15.10 20.97
C LEU A 117 21.28 -14.26 22.10
N PRO A 118 21.54 -14.84 23.29
CA PRO A 118 22.13 -14.10 24.42
C PRO A 118 23.51 -13.49 24.13
N ASN A 119 24.25 -14.05 23.16
CA ASN A 119 25.56 -13.57 22.74
C ASN A 119 25.52 -12.51 21.63
N LEU A 120 24.33 -12.12 21.16
CA LEU A 120 24.18 -11.11 20.13
C LEU A 120 24.50 -9.72 20.71
N THR A 121 25.49 -9.05 20.13
CA THR A 121 25.92 -7.73 20.61
C THR A 121 25.31 -6.59 19.78
N THR A 122 25.36 -5.37 20.32
CA THR A 122 25.00 -4.16 19.57
C THR A 122 25.89 -3.94 18.35
N ALA A 123 27.15 -4.40 18.40
CA ALA A 123 28.05 -4.33 17.26
C ALA A 123 27.58 -5.26 16.13
N ASP A 124 27.14 -6.48 16.47
CA ASP A 124 26.61 -7.44 15.51
C ASP A 124 25.34 -6.89 14.84
N ILE A 125 24.41 -6.32 15.60
CA ILE A 125 23.15 -5.78 15.05
C ILE A 125 23.39 -4.68 14.00
N LYS A 126 24.45 -3.87 14.17
CA LYS A 126 24.76 -2.78 13.24
C LYS A 126 25.23 -3.28 11.87
N THR A 127 25.96 -4.40 11.85
CA THR A 127 26.70 -4.83 10.66
C THR A 127 26.19 -6.15 10.07
N CYS A 128 25.59 -7.02 10.88
CA CYS A 128 25.16 -8.33 10.44
C CYS A 128 24.03 -8.21 9.40
N ARG A 129 24.00 -9.16 8.47
CA ARG A 129 22.90 -9.36 7.55
C ARG A 129 22.56 -10.83 7.55
N PHE A 130 21.26 -11.13 7.64
CA PHE A 130 20.78 -12.50 7.60
C PHE A 130 21.20 -13.18 6.30
N HIS A 131 21.72 -14.40 6.43
CA HIS A 131 21.91 -15.31 5.30
C HIS A 131 21.65 -16.73 5.79
N PRO A 132 20.90 -17.57 5.05
CA PRO A 132 20.53 -18.93 5.48
C PRO A 132 21.72 -19.76 5.96
N ASP A 133 22.84 -19.72 5.23
CA ASP A 133 24.04 -20.48 5.59
C ASP A 133 25.09 -19.70 6.38
N LYS A 134 25.36 -18.43 6.02
CA LYS A 134 26.51 -17.67 6.55
C LYS A 134 26.23 -16.96 7.88
N ALA A 135 24.98 -16.52 8.08
CA ALA A 135 24.58 -15.75 9.26
C ALA A 135 23.10 -16.02 9.62
N PRO A 136 22.73 -17.29 9.93
CA PRO A 136 21.35 -17.70 10.13
C PRO A 136 20.67 -17.07 11.36
N PHE A 137 21.44 -16.51 12.29
CA PHE A 137 20.95 -15.93 13.53
C PHE A 137 20.91 -14.39 13.53
N CYS A 138 21.32 -13.74 12.44
CA CYS A 138 21.20 -12.29 12.35
C CYS A 138 19.72 -11.89 12.19
N PRO A 139 19.18 -11.01 13.04
CA PRO A 139 17.76 -10.60 13.00
C PRO A 139 17.48 -9.48 11.98
N ILE A 140 18.49 -9.04 11.22
CA ILE A 140 18.41 -7.95 10.23
C ILE A 140 18.38 -8.55 8.83
N LEU A 141 17.22 -8.49 8.17
CA LEU A 141 17.00 -9.03 6.84
C LEU A 141 16.94 -7.90 5.83
N ARG A 142 17.73 -7.94 4.75
CA ARG A 142 17.60 -7.00 3.63
C ARG A 142 16.35 -7.36 2.83
N VAL A 143 15.54 -6.38 2.44
CA VAL A 143 14.28 -6.59 1.70
C VAL A 143 14.54 -7.32 0.38
N GLY A 144 15.55 -6.92 -0.41
CA GLY A 144 15.92 -7.61 -1.64
C GLY A 144 16.30 -9.08 -1.42
N ASP A 145 16.93 -9.41 -0.29
CA ASP A 145 17.29 -10.80 0.03
C ASP A 145 16.05 -11.62 0.36
N VAL A 146 15.09 -11.05 1.11
CA VAL A 146 13.79 -11.68 1.38
C VAL A 146 13.03 -11.97 0.09
N VAL A 147 13.00 -11.01 -0.84
CA VAL A 147 12.35 -11.14 -2.15
C VAL A 147 13.03 -12.24 -2.97
N LYS A 148 14.37 -12.24 -3.00
CA LYS A 148 15.17 -13.25 -3.71
C LYS A 148 15.00 -14.65 -3.12
N PHE A 149 15.00 -14.80 -1.79
CA PHE A 149 14.79 -16.09 -1.13
C PHE A 149 13.37 -16.62 -1.34
N ALA A 150 12.39 -15.74 -1.58
CA ALA A 150 11.03 -16.13 -1.99
C ALA A 150 10.94 -16.48 -3.49
N GLY A 151 12.02 -16.40 -4.25
CA GLY A 151 12.07 -16.70 -5.69
C GLY A 151 11.39 -15.64 -6.55
N GLN A 152 11.35 -14.38 -6.09
CA GLN A 152 10.70 -13.27 -6.78
C GLN A 152 11.72 -12.28 -7.35
N ASP A 153 11.32 -11.53 -8.37
CA ASP A 153 12.07 -10.39 -8.91
C ASP A 153 11.60 -9.09 -8.23
N PHE A 154 12.54 -8.27 -7.76
CA PHE A 154 12.21 -7.06 -7.00
C PHE A 154 11.49 -6.02 -7.84
N ALA A 155 11.99 -5.72 -9.04
CA ALA A 155 11.40 -4.69 -9.89
C ALA A 155 9.95 -5.03 -10.27
N LYS A 156 9.70 -6.28 -10.64
CA LYS A 156 8.36 -6.79 -10.95
C LYS A 156 7.44 -6.78 -9.73
N LEU A 157 7.92 -7.24 -8.57
CA LEU A 157 7.11 -7.27 -7.36
C LEU A 157 6.81 -5.85 -6.84
N ALA A 158 7.75 -4.92 -6.99
CA ALA A 158 7.57 -3.52 -6.58
C ALA A 158 6.59 -2.77 -7.48
N SER A 159 6.51 -3.11 -8.77
CA SER A 159 5.58 -2.45 -9.70
C SER A 159 4.14 -2.97 -9.56
N THR A 160 3.94 -4.27 -9.35
CA THR A 160 2.58 -4.82 -9.18
C THR A 160 2.11 -4.84 -7.73
N GLY A 161 3.05 -4.82 -6.79
CA GLY A 161 2.82 -5.18 -5.40
C GLY A 161 2.66 -6.69 -5.21
N GLY A 162 2.68 -7.13 -3.96
CA GLY A 162 2.41 -8.51 -3.57
C GLY A 162 2.62 -8.77 -2.08
N VAL A 163 2.51 -10.02 -1.67
CA VAL A 163 2.56 -10.44 -0.26
C VAL A 163 3.64 -11.50 -0.07
N LEU A 164 4.67 -11.18 0.70
CA LEU A 164 5.72 -12.13 1.08
C LEU A 164 5.53 -12.64 2.50
N GLY A 165 5.72 -13.94 2.68
CA GLY A 165 5.71 -14.62 3.97
C GLY A 165 7.13 -14.95 4.44
N ILE A 166 7.46 -14.49 5.65
CA ILE A 166 8.68 -14.88 6.38
C ILE A 166 8.24 -15.86 7.49
N LYS A 167 8.52 -17.15 7.31
CA LYS A 167 8.14 -18.18 8.29
C LYS A 167 9.32 -18.46 9.22
N ILE A 168 9.08 -18.46 10.52
CA ILE A 168 10.06 -18.77 11.57
C ILE A 168 9.62 -20.04 12.29
N GLY A 169 10.24 -21.17 11.94
CA GLY A 169 9.94 -22.47 12.54
C GLY A 169 10.81 -22.76 13.75
N TRP A 170 10.20 -23.18 14.85
CA TRP A 170 10.88 -23.65 16.06
C TRP A 170 10.53 -25.12 16.29
N VAL A 171 11.30 -26.01 15.66
CA VAL A 171 11.17 -27.46 15.83
C VAL A 171 12.28 -27.90 16.77
N CYS A 172 11.94 -28.07 18.05
CA CYS A 172 12.90 -28.30 19.12
C CYS A 172 12.66 -29.63 19.81
N ASP A 173 13.73 -30.41 19.94
CA ASP A 173 13.80 -31.59 20.80
C ASP A 173 14.33 -31.12 22.16
N LEU A 174 13.45 -31.05 23.17
CA LEU A 174 13.78 -30.52 24.50
C LEU A 174 14.54 -31.51 25.38
N ASP A 175 14.72 -32.76 24.93
CA ASP A 175 15.63 -33.71 25.58
C ASP A 175 17.10 -33.37 25.27
N LYS A 176 17.34 -32.58 24.23
CA LYS A 176 18.67 -32.09 23.84
C LYS A 176 18.99 -30.76 24.52
N ALA A 177 20.22 -30.30 24.30
CA ALA A 177 20.71 -29.05 24.87
C ALA A 177 19.86 -27.86 24.40
N TRP A 178 19.64 -26.90 25.32
CA TRP A 178 18.80 -25.72 25.12
C TRP A 178 19.22 -24.89 23.90
N ASP A 179 20.52 -24.86 23.58
CA ASP A 179 21.11 -24.15 22.45
C ASP A 179 20.77 -24.77 21.09
N GLN A 180 20.43 -26.06 21.03
CA GLN A 180 20.02 -26.75 19.79
C GLN A 180 18.60 -26.38 19.34
N CYS A 181 17.78 -25.82 20.22
CA CYS A 181 16.49 -25.26 19.84
C CYS A 181 16.70 -23.94 19.10
N ILE A 182 16.73 -23.97 17.76
CA ILE A 182 17.07 -22.83 16.92
C ILE A 182 15.95 -22.49 15.92
N PRO A 183 15.78 -21.21 15.54
CA PRO A 183 14.82 -20.82 14.53
C PRO A 183 15.30 -21.25 13.14
N LYS A 184 14.37 -21.70 12.29
CA LYS A 184 14.58 -21.90 10.87
C LYS A 184 13.71 -20.93 10.07
N TYR A 185 14.36 -20.10 9.26
CA TYR A 185 13.67 -19.15 8.38
C TYR A 185 13.38 -19.77 7.02
N SER A 186 12.19 -19.51 6.48
CA SER A 186 11.86 -19.78 5.09
C SER A 186 11.02 -18.65 4.50
N PHE A 187 11.12 -18.46 3.19
CA PHE A 187 10.59 -17.31 2.47
C PHE A 187 9.73 -17.79 1.31
N THR A 188 8.59 -17.15 1.10
CA THR A 188 7.66 -17.53 0.04
C THR A 188 6.75 -16.36 -0.33
N ARG A 189 6.19 -16.37 -1.53
CA ARG A 189 5.09 -15.48 -1.92
C ARG A 189 3.76 -16.12 -1.51
N LEU A 190 2.90 -15.35 -0.84
CA LEU A 190 1.62 -15.82 -0.31
C LEU A 190 0.47 -15.59 -1.30
N ASP A 191 0.52 -14.52 -2.09
CA ASP A 191 -0.49 -14.15 -3.09
C ASP A 191 -0.23 -14.83 -4.46
N SER A 192 0.06 -16.14 -4.45
CA SER A 192 0.42 -16.90 -5.68
C SER A 192 -0.65 -16.90 -6.78
N VAL A 193 -1.92 -16.63 -6.44
CA VAL A 193 -3.00 -16.46 -7.42
C VAL A 193 -2.78 -15.21 -8.28
N SER A 194 -2.19 -14.15 -7.71
CA SER A 194 -1.89 -12.91 -8.41
C SER A 194 -0.91 -13.10 -9.56
N GLU A 195 0.03 -14.05 -9.44
CA GLU A 195 0.97 -14.38 -10.52
C GLU A 195 0.29 -15.07 -11.72
N LYS A 196 -0.89 -15.64 -11.50
CA LYS A 196 -1.66 -16.40 -12.52
C LYS A 196 -2.89 -15.66 -13.01
N SER A 197 -3.21 -14.51 -12.42
CA SER A 197 -4.43 -13.75 -12.70
C SER A 197 -4.11 -12.49 -13.49
N SER A 198 -4.84 -12.25 -14.58
CA SER A 198 -4.84 -10.98 -15.29
C SER A 198 -5.74 -9.93 -14.65
N VAL A 199 -6.63 -10.34 -13.73
CA VAL A 199 -7.64 -9.45 -13.10
C VAL A 199 -7.08 -8.77 -11.86
N SER A 200 -6.22 -9.44 -11.10
CA SER A 200 -5.63 -8.92 -9.86
C SER A 200 -4.17 -9.35 -9.77
N PRO A 201 -3.24 -8.63 -10.42
CA PRO A 201 -1.86 -9.08 -10.61
C PRO A 201 -0.94 -8.86 -9.40
N GLY A 202 -1.40 -8.15 -8.35
CA GLY A 202 -0.59 -7.85 -7.18
C GLY A 202 -1.38 -7.24 -6.03
N TYR A 203 -0.79 -6.26 -5.33
CA TYR A 203 -1.36 -5.66 -4.13
C TYR A 203 -1.20 -4.14 -4.12
N ASN A 204 -2.31 -3.43 -3.90
CA ASN A 204 -2.36 -1.99 -3.71
C ASN A 204 -3.51 -1.63 -2.76
N PHE A 205 -3.50 -0.42 -2.22
CA PHE A 205 -4.56 0.15 -1.37
C PHE A 205 -4.61 1.66 -1.54
N ARG A 206 -5.77 2.28 -1.25
CA ARG A 206 -6.03 3.72 -1.32
C ARG A 206 -6.71 4.20 -0.04
#